data_AF-A0A0Q9QWQ8-F1
#
_entry.id   AF-A0A0Q9QWQ8-F1
#
_cell.length_a   1.000
_cell.length_b   1.000
_cell.length_c   1.000
_cell.angle_alpha   90.00
_cell.angle_beta   90.00
_cell.angle_gamma   90.00
#
_symmetry.space_group_name_H-M   'P 1'
#
loop_
_entity.id
_entity.type
_entity.pdbx_description
1 polymer ?
#
loop_
_entity_poly.entity_id
_entity_poly.type
_entity_poly.pdbx_seq_one_letter_code
_entity_poly.pdbx_strand_id
1 'polypeptide(L)' 'MTSPDSAARLTHADLASTSEMAADCRATSRNLRLEHAARAAVSAAPSIRYEDYPREVAKRDIRVSEAAARLAEALYGR' A
#
# COMPACT_ATOMS: atom_id res chain seq x y z
N MET A 1 -27.97 36.30 5.05
CA MET A 1 -29.04 35.46 4.49
C MET A 1 -28.43 34.15 4.06
N THR A 2 -28.57 33.12 4.87
CA THR A 2 -28.06 31.77 4.60
C THR A 2 -29.15 31.04 3.84
N SER A 3 -28.96 30.78 2.54
CA SER A 3 -29.94 30.02 1.75
C SER A 3 -30.03 28.58 2.30
N PRO A 4 -31.24 28.10 2.65
CA PRO A 4 -31.44 26.78 3.27
C PRO A 4 -31.30 25.60 2.27
N ASP A 5 -30.84 25.85 1.05
CA ASP A 5 -30.96 24.94 -0.09
C ASP A 5 -29.72 24.05 -0.34
N SER A 6 -28.70 24.15 0.52
CA SER A 6 -27.52 23.27 0.42
C SER A 6 -27.75 21.87 1.00
N ALA A 7 -28.86 21.65 1.71
CA ALA A 7 -29.13 20.40 2.42
C ALA A 7 -29.86 19.32 1.58
N ALA A 8 -30.23 19.60 0.33
CA ALA A 8 -31.07 18.70 -0.47
C ALA A 8 -30.50 18.33 -1.85
N ARG A 9 -29.20 18.51 -2.11
CA ARG A 9 -28.57 17.82 -3.24
C ARG A 9 -28.52 16.34 -2.91
N LEU A 10 -29.46 15.60 -3.49
CA LEU A 10 -29.42 14.15 -3.50
C LEU A 10 -28.07 13.76 -4.12
N THR A 11 -27.14 13.33 -3.28
CA THR A 11 -25.76 13.01 -3.67
C THR A 11 -25.69 11.99 -4.81
N HIS A 12 -26.72 11.16 -4.95
CA HIS A 12 -26.89 10.23 -6.07
C HIS A 12 -27.19 10.90 -7.41
N ALA A 13 -27.86 12.05 -7.44
CA ALA A 13 -28.17 12.80 -8.66
C ALA A 13 -26.95 13.57 -9.20
N ASP A 14 -25.96 13.84 -8.35
CA ASP A 14 -24.67 14.43 -8.71
C ASP A 14 -23.65 13.39 -9.22
N LEU A 15 -23.97 12.09 -9.16
CA LEU A 15 -23.08 11.04 -9.65
C LEU A 15 -23.12 10.94 -11.17
N ALA A 16 -21.95 10.79 -11.78
CA ALA A 16 -21.82 10.42 -13.18
C ALA A 16 -22.53 9.08 -13.45
N SER A 17 -22.97 8.87 -14.69
CA SER A 17 -23.54 7.59 -15.10
C SER A 17 -22.54 6.45 -14.90
N THR A 18 -23.04 5.22 -14.72
CA THR A 18 -22.18 4.04 -14.56
C THR A 18 -21.23 3.84 -15.75
N SER A 19 -21.65 4.23 -16.96
CA SER A 19 -20.80 4.20 -18.15
C SER A 19 -19.66 5.21 -18.10
N GLU A 20 -19.92 6.43 -17.62
CA GLU A 20 -18.91 7.48 -17.46
C GLU A 20 -17.90 7.09 -16.37
N MET A 21 -18.38 6.64 -15.21
CA MET A 21 -17.52 6.15 -14.13
C MET A 21 -16.62 4.99 -14.60
N ALA A 22 -17.17 4.03 -15.37
CA ALA A 22 -16.39 2.93 -15.92
C ALA A 22 -15.37 3.41 -16.97
N ALA A 23 -15.68 4.44 -17.74
CA ALA A 23 -14.74 5.04 -18.68
C ALA A 23 -13.59 5.74 -17.95
N ASP A 24 -13.89 6.47 -16.87
CA ASP A 24 -12.90 7.13 -16.03
C ASP A 24 -11.96 6.13 -15.36
N CYS A 25 -12.47 5.01 -14.83
CA CYS A 25 -11.63 3.95 -14.27
C CYS A 25 -10.67 3.35 -15.32
N ARG A 26 -11.14 3.14 -16.56
CA ARG A 26 -10.28 2.66 -17.67
C ARG A 26 -9.24 3.69 -18.07
N ALA A 27 -9.61 4.97 -18.13
CA ALA A 27 -8.69 6.07 -18.45
C ALA A 27 -7.61 6.21 -17.37
N THR A 28 -8.02 6.19 -16.09
CA THR A 28 -7.12 6.23 -14.94
C THR A 28 -6.14 5.05 -14.95
N SER A 29 -6.63 3.83 -15.20
CA SER A 29 -5.78 2.64 -15.29
C SER A 29 -4.69 2.78 -16.36
N ARG A 30 -5.04 3.27 -17.55
CA ARG A 30 -4.08 3.50 -18.64
C ARG A 30 -3.07 4.61 -18.31
N ASN A 31 -3.54 5.74 -17.79
CA ASN A 31 -2.71 6.90 -17.49
C ASN A 31 -1.67 6.59 -16.39
N LEU A 32 -2.08 5.80 -15.40
CA LEU A 32 -1.23 5.39 -14.29
C LEU A 32 -0.51 4.05 -14.55
N ARG A 33 -0.70 3.43 -15.73
CA ARG A 33 -0.08 2.17 -16.14
C ARG A 33 -0.28 1.04 -15.11
N LEU A 34 -1.49 0.93 -14.58
CA LEU A 34 -1.83 0.05 -13.47
C LEU A 34 -2.03 -1.42 -13.89
N GLU A 35 -1.86 -1.76 -15.16
CA GLU A 35 -2.13 -3.12 -15.65
C GLU A 35 -1.23 -4.17 -14.97
N HIS A 36 -0.03 -3.79 -14.54
CA HIS A 36 0.84 -4.68 -13.77
C HIS A 36 0.33 -4.84 -12.33
N ALA A 37 -0.01 -3.74 -11.65
CA ALA A 37 -0.52 -3.76 -10.29
C ALA A 37 -1.86 -4.50 -10.18
N ALA A 38 -2.76 -4.31 -11.15
CA ALA A 38 -4.03 -5.02 -11.22
C ALA A 38 -3.82 -6.54 -11.36
N ARG A 39 -2.87 -6.97 -12.20
CA ARG A 39 -2.49 -8.39 -12.33
C ARG A 39 -1.86 -8.93 -11.06
N ALA A 40 -0.97 -8.17 -10.43
CA ALA A 40 -0.32 -8.58 -9.19
C ALA A 40 -1.32 -8.73 -8.02
N ALA A 41 -2.29 -7.81 -7.91
CA ALA A 41 -3.29 -7.81 -6.84
C ALA A 41 -4.20 -9.05 -6.83
N VAL A 42 -4.43 -9.65 -7.99
CA VAL A 42 -5.24 -10.88 -8.14
C VAL A 42 -4.39 -12.15 -8.29
N SER A 43 -3.07 -11.99 -8.46
CA SER A 43 -2.16 -13.14 -8.52
C SER A 43 -1.98 -13.74 -7.13
N ALA A 44 -1.77 -15.05 -7.06
CA ALA A 44 -1.38 -15.69 -5.82
C ALA A 44 -0.07 -15.04 -5.32
N ALA A 45 -0.01 -14.73 -4.02
CA ALA A 45 1.18 -14.16 -3.43
C ALA A 45 2.39 -15.09 -3.70
N PRO A 46 3.58 -14.54 -4.03
CA PRO A 46 4.79 -15.33 -4.11
C PRO A 46 4.99 -16.08 -2.79
N SER A 47 4.91 -17.39 -2.85
CA SER A 47 4.99 -18.26 -1.68
C SER A 47 5.94 -19.41 -1.98
N ILE A 48 6.60 -19.88 -0.92
CA ILE A 48 7.44 -21.07 -0.94
C ILE A 48 6.77 -22.10 -0.04
N ARG A 49 6.86 -23.38 -0.43
CA ARG A 49 6.38 -24.44 0.46
C ARG A 49 7.26 -24.52 1.70
N TYR A 50 6.69 -25.04 2.78
CA TYR A 50 7.46 -25.21 4.02
C TYR A 50 8.64 -26.15 3.81
N GLU A 51 8.42 -27.23 3.06
CA GLU A 51 9.41 -28.24 2.69
C GLU A 51 10.53 -27.71 1.79
N ASP A 52 10.25 -26.68 0.99
CA ASP A 52 11.22 -26.03 0.10
C ASP A 52 12.00 -24.92 0.80
N TYR A 53 11.56 -24.49 2.00
CA TYR A 53 12.28 -23.49 2.77
C TYR A 53 13.60 -24.07 3.30
N PRO A 54 14.75 -23.39 3.13
CA PRO A 54 16.02 -23.93 3.58
C PRO A 54 16.00 -24.11 5.10
N ARG A 55 16.20 -25.36 5.53
CA ARG A 55 16.38 -25.70 6.95
C ARG A 55 17.79 -25.34 7.39
N GLU A 56 17.96 -25.05 8.68
CA GLU A 56 19.27 -24.83 9.29
C GLU A 56 20.03 -23.60 8.74
N VAL A 57 19.31 -22.58 8.24
CA VAL A 57 19.95 -21.28 7.93
C VAL A 57 20.49 -20.70 9.22
N ALA A 58 21.82 -20.65 9.35
CA ALA A 58 22.47 -19.98 10.45
C ALA A 58 21.97 -18.55 10.53
N LYS A 59 21.55 -18.13 11.73
CA LYS A 59 21.17 -16.73 11.95
C LYS A 59 22.36 -15.85 11.56
N ARG A 60 22.06 -14.71 10.93
CA ARG A 60 23.10 -13.71 10.66
C ARG A 60 23.76 -13.35 11.98
N ASP A 61 25.09 -13.46 12.00
CA ASP A 61 25.87 -12.93 13.10
C ASP A 61 25.68 -11.41 13.15
N ILE A 62 25.22 -10.92 14.29
CA ILE A 62 24.99 -9.48 14.50
C ILE A 62 26.21 -8.96 15.25
N ARG A 63 27.11 -8.31 14.52
CA ARG A 63 28.25 -7.60 15.14
C ARG A 63 27.80 -6.23 15.60
N VAL A 64 27.82 -6.02 16.92
CA VAL A 64 27.66 -4.68 17.50
C VAL A 64 28.98 -3.95 17.31
N SER A 65 28.99 -2.94 16.45
CA SER A 65 30.17 -2.10 16.26
C SER A 65 30.36 -1.15 17.43
N GLU A 66 31.58 -0.69 17.63
CA GLU A 66 31.88 0.35 18.62
C GLU A 66 31.07 1.63 18.35
N ALA A 67 30.85 1.97 17.07
CA ALA A 67 29.99 3.10 16.70
C ALA A 67 28.54 2.89 17.13
N ALA A 68 27.98 1.68 16.94
CA ALA A 68 26.63 1.37 17.39
C ALA A 68 26.51 1.40 18.92
N ALA A 69 27.52 0.94 19.65
CA ALA A 69 27.57 1.02 21.10
C ALA A 69 27.58 2.47 21.61
N ARG A 70 28.40 3.34 21.00
CA ARG A 70 28.43 4.78 21.33
C ARG A 70 27.10 5.47 21.06
N LEU A 71 26.43 5.13 19.95
CA LEU A 71 25.10 5.66 19.65
C LEU A 71 24.06 5.19 20.67
N ALA A 72 24.11 3.93 21.10
CA ALA A 72 23.21 3.42 22.12
C ALA A 72 23.40 4.16 23.46
N GLU A 73 24.64 4.42 23.87
CA GLU A 73 24.93 5.19 25.09
C GLU A 73 24.42 6.64 24.99
N ALA A 74 24.57 7.30 23.84
CA ALA A 74 24.06 8.66 23.66
C ALA A 74 22.52 8.73 23.68
N LEU A 75 21.83 7.66 23.27
CA LEU A 75 20.37 7.62 23.19
C LEU A 75 19.70 7.11 24.48
N TYR A 76 20.35 6.20 25.19
CA TYR A 76 19.76 5.46 26.30
C TYR A 76 20.63 5.46 27.58
N GLY A 77 21.87 5.96 27.51
CA GLY A 77 22.74 6.18 28.65
C GLY A 77 22.20 7.34 29.49
N ARG A 78 22.15 7.14 30.80
CA ARG A 78 21.54 8.07 31.74
C ARG A 78 22.51 9.17 32.17
#